data_AF-A0A537HLU1-F1
#
_entry.id   AF-A0A537HLU1-F1
#
_cell.length_a   1.000
_cell.length_b   1.000
_cell.length_c   1.000
_cell.angle_alpha   90.00
_cell.angle_beta   90.00
_cell.angle_gamma   90.00
#
_symmetry.space_group_name_H-M   'P 1'
#
loop_
_entity.id
_entity.type
_entity.pdbx_description
1 polymer ?
#
loop_
_entity_poly.entity_id
_entity_poly.type
_entity_poly.pdbx_seq_one_letter_code
_entity_poly.pdbx_strand_id
1 'polypeptide(L)'
;MSTNSNAKWPVMPGTYQVGDPNGPVAVCALTSERLIGPLVALPGVAIAGMVYTANLGITRIIVNITSNPAIRFLLICGKDSALFKPGQSLVALVEKGVDDKRRIIDAAGYDPVLPSINPEQVQQFRKQVEILDWTGEEDLQVLQERVKSLSDRNPGVFATGQKEAGTARKQEEFVSIRPGGQREPLLYDPKGYFVITIEAEQEEILLRHYLPDHTPAHEMRGRGATSMLLGLLRDGLVTQLSHAGYLGEELAKAQTALQFGLRYDQDRPLRPRETPAQPVSEGTKTTMPGPPKIPAVPVLTVKQLGEIAQGTLVDLFFSVTDLPREQVLGGVFLLPDETGTNQAFPRTSQRLEVEWGPTSKLIMGGADDLVVGALLRVVGKYDQNNLVHGEQLVVLTRVAKVLGQ
;
A
#
# COMPACT_ATOMS: atom_id res chain seq x y z
N MET A 1 -37.00 -8.56 -23.36
CA MET A 1 -37.20 -7.25 -22.70
C MET A 1 -37.20 -7.50 -21.20
N SER A 2 -36.13 -7.12 -20.52
CA SER A 2 -36.08 -7.10 -19.04
C SER A 2 -35.22 -5.90 -18.63
N THR A 3 -35.79 -4.70 -18.75
CA THR A 3 -35.23 -3.47 -18.16
C THR A 3 -35.85 -3.32 -16.78
N ASN A 4 -35.14 -3.73 -15.73
CA ASN A 4 -35.41 -3.29 -14.36
C ASN A 4 -34.07 -3.25 -13.61
N SER A 5 -33.25 -2.24 -13.93
CA SER A 5 -32.20 -1.81 -13.03
C SER A 5 -32.86 -0.99 -11.92
N ASN A 6 -33.26 -1.63 -10.81
CA ASN A 6 -33.52 -0.91 -9.57
C ASN A 6 -32.23 -0.16 -9.21
N ALA A 7 -32.18 1.15 -9.48
CA ALA A 7 -31.02 1.96 -9.18
C ALA A 7 -30.82 1.99 -7.66
N LYS A 8 -29.74 1.38 -7.19
CA LYS A 8 -29.41 1.28 -5.77
C LYS A 8 -29.04 2.67 -5.24
N TRP A 9 -29.79 3.18 -4.27
CA TRP A 9 -29.42 4.37 -3.50
C TRP A 9 -28.41 3.99 -2.39
N PRO A 10 -27.43 4.85 -2.06
CA PRO A 10 -27.05 6.11 -2.70
C PRO A 10 -26.40 5.94 -4.07
N VAL A 11 -26.65 6.88 -4.99
CA VAL A 11 -26.22 6.78 -6.39
C VAL A 11 -24.77 7.20 -6.64
N MET A 12 -24.22 8.07 -5.79
CA MET A 12 -22.85 8.57 -5.89
C MET A 12 -22.00 7.94 -4.79
N PRO A 13 -20.87 7.29 -5.13
CA PRO A 13 -19.97 6.74 -4.14
C PRO A 13 -19.30 7.84 -3.31
N GLY A 14 -18.92 7.49 -2.10
CA GLY A 14 -18.26 8.40 -1.18
C GLY A 14 -17.92 7.72 0.15
N THR A 15 -17.37 8.51 1.06
CA THR A 15 -17.01 8.03 2.41
C THR A 15 -18.19 8.22 3.35
N TYR A 16 -19.10 7.25 3.34
CA TYR A 16 -20.30 7.24 4.17
C TYR A 16 -20.69 5.80 4.53
N GLN A 17 -21.54 5.67 5.54
CA GLN A 17 -22.29 4.46 5.85
C GLN A 17 -23.79 4.73 5.65
N VAL A 18 -24.52 3.70 5.21
CA VAL A 18 -25.95 3.77 4.95
C VAL A 18 -26.69 3.14 6.13
N GLY A 19 -27.67 3.87 6.68
CA GLY A 19 -28.56 3.42 7.75
C GLY A 19 -29.89 2.92 7.16
N ASP A 20 -31.02 3.38 7.71
CA ASP A 20 -32.34 3.10 7.16
C ASP A 20 -32.65 4.04 5.98
N PRO A 21 -32.75 3.57 4.72
CA PRO A 21 -33.03 4.43 3.58
C PRO A 21 -34.35 5.23 3.67
N ASN A 22 -35.28 4.84 4.54
CA ASN A 22 -36.51 5.59 4.80
C ASN A 22 -36.37 6.63 5.93
N GLY A 23 -35.21 6.71 6.56
CA GLY A 23 -34.89 7.65 7.62
C GLY A 23 -34.91 9.10 7.14
N PRO A 24 -35.46 10.04 7.91
CA PRO A 24 -35.52 11.45 7.51
C PRO A 24 -34.21 12.21 7.69
N VAL A 25 -33.22 11.66 8.39
CA VAL A 25 -31.99 12.38 8.76
C VAL A 25 -30.80 11.89 7.93
N ALA A 26 -30.11 12.82 7.28
CA ALA A 26 -28.74 12.65 6.82
C ALA A 26 -27.77 13.34 7.79
N VAL A 27 -26.61 12.73 8.03
CA VAL A 27 -25.57 13.26 8.91
C VAL A 27 -24.30 13.54 8.12
N CYS A 28 -23.81 14.77 8.22
CA CYS A 28 -22.54 15.21 7.67
C CYS A 28 -21.55 15.43 8.83
N ALA A 29 -20.69 14.45 9.07
CA ALA A 29 -19.70 14.45 10.16
C ALA A 29 -18.40 15.22 9.83
N LEU A 30 -18.41 16.03 8.76
CA LEU A 30 -17.27 16.82 8.28
C LEU A 30 -15.98 15.99 8.21
N THR A 31 -14.93 16.31 8.99
CA THR A 31 -13.68 15.55 9.04
C THR A 31 -13.58 14.58 10.24
N SER A 32 -14.68 14.34 10.96
CA SER A 32 -14.71 13.57 12.21
C SER A 32 -15.23 12.14 11.97
N GLU A 33 -14.39 11.28 11.39
CA GLU A 33 -14.73 9.90 10.99
C GLU A 33 -15.40 9.07 12.10
N ARG A 34 -14.89 9.22 13.34
CA ARG A 34 -15.37 8.47 14.52
C ARG A 34 -16.86 8.64 14.83
N LEU A 35 -17.48 9.71 14.32
CA LEU A 35 -18.91 9.98 14.52
C LEU A 35 -19.79 9.14 13.58
N ILE A 36 -19.28 8.67 12.43
CA ILE A 36 -20.09 8.00 11.41
C ILE A 36 -20.77 6.75 11.96
N GLY A 37 -20.00 5.80 12.50
CA GLY A 37 -20.50 4.50 12.95
C GLY A 37 -21.58 4.62 14.03
N PRO A 38 -21.34 5.37 15.12
CA PRO A 38 -22.36 5.58 16.15
C PRO A 38 -23.62 6.27 15.63
N LEU A 39 -23.49 7.29 14.77
CA LEU A 39 -24.64 8.08 14.32
C LEU A 39 -25.47 7.37 13.26
N VAL A 40 -24.86 6.61 12.33
CA VAL A 40 -25.61 5.86 11.31
C VAL A 40 -26.47 4.75 11.92
N ALA A 41 -26.06 4.20 13.07
CA ALA A 41 -26.80 3.17 13.77
C ALA A 41 -28.06 3.71 14.50
N LEU A 42 -28.24 5.02 14.56
CA LEU A 42 -29.39 5.63 15.22
C LEU A 42 -30.68 5.49 14.37
N PRO A 43 -31.83 5.21 15.00
CA PRO A 43 -33.11 5.18 14.30
C PRO A 43 -33.42 6.50 13.57
N GLY A 44 -33.82 6.37 12.30
CA GLY A 44 -34.17 7.51 11.44
C GLY A 44 -33.00 8.19 10.73
N VAL A 45 -31.76 7.71 10.92
CA VAL A 45 -30.62 8.12 10.09
C VAL A 45 -30.55 7.27 8.83
N ALA A 46 -30.61 7.91 7.66
CA ALA A 46 -30.52 7.24 6.37
C ALA A 46 -29.09 7.09 5.87
N ILE A 47 -28.24 8.07 6.16
CA ILE A 47 -26.85 8.10 5.73
C ILE A 47 -26.04 8.98 6.67
N ALA A 48 -24.83 8.54 7.02
CA ALA A 48 -23.86 9.36 7.74
C ALA A 48 -22.51 9.30 7.02
N GLY A 49 -21.87 10.44 6.79
CA GLY A 49 -20.62 10.49 6.04
C GLY A 49 -19.76 11.71 6.30
N MET A 50 -18.55 11.67 5.76
CA MET A 50 -17.57 12.77 5.82
C MET A 50 -17.63 13.64 4.58
N VAL A 51 -17.17 14.88 4.72
CA VAL A 51 -16.92 15.78 3.60
C VAL A 51 -15.68 16.62 3.89
N TYR A 52 -14.80 16.70 2.89
CA TYR A 52 -13.54 17.42 3.00
C TYR A 52 -13.51 18.71 2.17
N THR A 53 -14.24 18.75 1.05
CA THR A 53 -14.16 19.86 0.08
C THR A 53 -15.51 20.53 -0.14
N ALA A 54 -15.49 21.85 -0.34
CA ALA A 54 -16.68 22.67 -0.61
C ALA A 54 -17.19 22.61 -2.08
N ASN A 55 -16.70 21.65 -2.86
CA ASN A 55 -17.04 21.47 -4.27
C ASN A 55 -17.60 20.07 -4.56
N LEU A 56 -16.73 19.12 -4.91
CA LEU A 56 -17.10 17.75 -5.25
C LEU A 56 -17.77 17.01 -4.09
N GLY A 57 -17.30 17.26 -2.85
CA GLY A 57 -17.94 16.72 -1.65
C GLY A 57 -19.40 17.16 -1.51
N ILE A 58 -19.66 18.47 -1.59
CA ILE A 58 -21.01 19.04 -1.55
C ILE A 58 -21.85 18.56 -2.74
N THR A 59 -21.28 18.49 -3.94
CA THR A 59 -21.93 17.93 -5.15
C THR A 59 -22.50 16.54 -4.87
N ARG A 60 -21.71 15.65 -4.26
CA ARG A 60 -22.15 14.28 -3.93
C ARG A 60 -23.23 14.25 -2.86
N ILE A 61 -23.16 15.12 -1.85
CA ILE A 61 -24.21 15.28 -0.83
C ILE A 61 -25.53 15.68 -1.48
N ILE A 62 -25.53 16.71 -2.34
CA ILE A 62 -26.73 17.17 -3.04
C ILE A 62 -27.33 16.03 -3.86
N VAL A 63 -26.54 15.33 -4.67
CA VAL A 63 -27.03 14.26 -5.55
C VAL A 63 -27.64 13.12 -4.75
N ASN A 64 -26.96 12.64 -3.71
CA ASN A 64 -27.45 11.53 -2.90
C ASN A 64 -28.73 11.91 -2.12
N ILE A 65 -28.80 13.11 -1.54
CA ILE A 65 -29.99 13.58 -0.81
C ILE A 65 -31.18 13.81 -1.75
N THR A 66 -30.97 14.54 -2.86
CA THR A 66 -32.07 14.81 -3.83
C THR A 66 -32.57 13.56 -4.57
N SER A 67 -31.82 12.46 -4.50
CA SER A 67 -32.26 11.15 -5.00
C SER A 67 -33.01 10.28 -3.99
N ASN A 68 -33.16 10.73 -2.75
CA ASN A 68 -33.95 10.05 -1.73
C ASN A 68 -34.91 11.05 -1.06
N PRO A 69 -36.20 11.07 -1.48
CA PRO A 69 -37.21 11.96 -0.94
C PRO A 69 -37.50 11.76 0.55
N ALA A 70 -37.12 10.62 1.14
CA ALA A 70 -37.31 10.39 2.57
C ALA A 70 -36.45 11.31 3.43
N ILE A 71 -35.28 11.74 2.94
CA ILE A 71 -34.36 12.61 3.69
C ILE A 71 -34.90 14.04 3.68
N ARG A 72 -35.17 14.56 4.89
CA ARG A 72 -35.77 15.88 5.16
C ARG A 72 -34.89 16.77 6.04
N PHE A 73 -33.86 16.21 6.67
CA PHE A 73 -32.93 16.94 7.53
C PHE A 73 -31.49 16.61 7.16
N LEU A 74 -30.62 17.61 7.22
CA LEU A 74 -29.17 17.44 7.15
C LEU A 74 -28.52 18.02 8.41
N LEU A 75 -28.08 17.14 9.31
CA LEU A 75 -27.32 17.51 10.49
C LEU A 75 -25.84 17.62 10.12
N ILE A 76 -25.24 18.80 10.29
CA ILE A 76 -23.80 19.01 10.15
C ILE A 76 -23.19 18.97 11.54
N CYS A 77 -22.17 18.14 11.75
CA CYS A 77 -21.47 18.01 13.03
C CYS A 77 -19.99 17.66 12.80
N GLY A 78 -19.20 17.65 13.88
CA GLY A 78 -17.79 17.37 13.80
C GLY A 78 -16.94 18.58 13.42
N LYS A 79 -15.65 18.35 13.21
CA LYS A 79 -14.67 19.39 12.93
C LYS A 79 -14.70 19.80 11.46
N ASP A 80 -14.79 21.09 11.18
CA ASP A 80 -14.71 21.62 9.82
C ASP A 80 -13.26 21.76 9.34
N SER A 81 -13.07 21.69 8.02
CA SER A 81 -11.76 21.93 7.42
C SER A 81 -11.40 23.41 7.50
N ALA A 82 -10.23 23.73 8.07
CA ALA A 82 -9.77 25.12 8.18
C ALA A 82 -9.63 25.83 6.82
N LEU A 83 -9.26 25.08 5.76
CA LEU A 83 -9.09 25.60 4.41
C LEU A 83 -10.36 25.49 3.58
N PHE A 84 -10.96 24.29 3.54
CA PHE A 84 -12.04 24.01 2.59
C PHE A 84 -13.42 24.40 3.14
N LYS A 85 -13.60 24.50 4.46
CA LYS A 85 -14.85 24.90 5.14
C LYS A 85 -16.15 24.36 4.52
N PRO A 86 -16.27 23.04 4.23
CA PRO A 86 -17.48 22.49 3.64
C PRO A 86 -18.73 22.65 4.52
N GLY A 87 -18.62 22.67 5.85
CA GLY A 87 -19.75 22.87 6.75
C GLY A 87 -20.41 24.23 6.54
N GLN A 88 -19.61 25.29 6.64
CA GLN A 88 -20.08 26.65 6.36
C GLN A 88 -20.60 26.81 4.92
N SER A 89 -19.96 26.15 3.95
CA SER A 89 -20.37 26.22 2.55
C SER A 89 -21.72 25.53 2.30
N LEU A 90 -22.06 24.46 3.03
CA LEU A 90 -23.38 23.82 2.97
C LEU A 90 -24.48 24.73 3.53
N VAL A 91 -24.21 25.42 4.64
CA VAL A 91 -25.13 26.42 5.21
C VAL A 91 -25.40 27.53 4.20
N ALA A 92 -24.34 28.13 3.64
CA ALA A 92 -24.44 29.18 2.64
C ALA A 92 -25.19 28.74 1.39
N LEU A 93 -24.99 27.49 0.93
CA LEU A 93 -25.72 26.91 -0.18
C LEU A 93 -27.22 26.86 0.08
N VAL A 94 -27.65 26.44 1.28
CA VAL A 94 -29.07 26.33 1.58
C VAL A 94 -29.73 27.71 1.70
N GLU A 95 -29.04 28.65 2.35
CA GLU A 95 -29.54 30.00 2.54
C GLU A 95 -29.60 30.79 1.22
N LYS A 96 -28.54 30.73 0.41
CA LYS A 96 -28.32 31.68 -0.70
C LYS A 96 -28.26 31.03 -2.08
N GLY A 97 -28.01 29.73 -2.16
CA GLY A 97 -27.90 29.00 -3.42
C GLY A 97 -26.56 29.25 -4.12
N VAL A 98 -26.60 29.34 -5.44
CA VAL A 98 -25.41 29.53 -6.30
C VAL A 98 -25.62 30.69 -7.26
N ASP A 99 -24.53 31.33 -7.69
CA ASP A 99 -24.52 32.36 -8.73
C ASP A 99 -24.52 31.79 -10.16
N ASP A 100 -24.47 32.67 -11.17
CA ASP A 100 -24.42 32.31 -12.59
C ASP A 100 -23.20 31.47 -12.98
N LYS A 101 -22.12 31.54 -12.19
CA LYS A 101 -20.90 30.75 -12.37
C LYS A 101 -20.94 29.45 -11.56
N ARG A 102 -22.09 29.09 -10.99
CA ARG A 102 -22.29 27.90 -10.14
C ARG A 102 -21.50 27.94 -8.84
N ARG A 103 -21.03 29.13 -8.41
CA ARG A 103 -20.33 29.32 -7.14
C ARG A 103 -21.36 29.45 -6.02
N ILE A 104 -21.11 28.80 -4.89
CA ILE A 104 -21.93 28.96 -3.69
C ILE A 104 -21.77 30.39 -3.15
N ILE A 105 -22.87 31.11 -3.07
CA ILE A 105 -22.88 32.52 -2.63
C ILE A 105 -22.52 32.58 -1.15
N ASP A 106 -21.57 33.45 -0.79
CA ASP A 106 -21.03 33.63 0.58
C ASP A 106 -20.40 32.40 1.24
N ALA A 107 -20.03 31.40 0.45
CA ALA A 107 -19.18 30.31 0.93
C ALA A 107 -17.74 30.80 1.15
N ALA A 108 -17.23 30.60 2.37
CA ALA A 108 -15.89 30.93 2.82
C ALA A 108 -14.87 29.82 2.53
N GLY A 109 -15.33 28.65 2.07
CA GLY A 109 -14.47 27.54 1.67
C GLY A 109 -13.60 27.85 0.46
N TYR A 110 -12.50 27.11 0.31
CA TYR A 110 -11.69 27.15 -0.91
C TYR A 110 -12.45 26.57 -2.11
N ASP A 111 -12.47 27.30 -3.22
CA ASP A 111 -13.08 26.94 -4.51
C ASP A 111 -14.49 26.30 -4.46
N PRO A 112 -15.50 26.98 -3.87
CA PRO A 112 -16.84 26.46 -3.66
C PRO A 112 -17.71 26.57 -4.92
N VAL A 113 -17.32 25.86 -5.99
CA VAL A 113 -18.02 25.86 -7.28
C VAL A 113 -18.59 24.48 -7.57
N LEU A 114 -19.85 24.43 -8.03
CA LEU A 114 -20.63 23.20 -8.27
C LEU A 114 -20.95 23.03 -9.78
N PRO A 115 -19.94 22.80 -10.63
CA PRO A 115 -20.09 22.84 -12.09
C PRO A 115 -21.03 21.74 -12.62
N SER A 116 -21.05 20.58 -11.96
CA SER A 116 -21.80 19.40 -12.41
C SER A 116 -23.24 19.33 -11.91
N ILE A 117 -23.66 20.24 -11.04
CA ILE A 117 -25.03 20.30 -10.53
C ILE A 117 -25.86 21.23 -11.42
N ASN A 118 -27.17 20.99 -11.56
CA ASN A 118 -28.09 21.92 -12.23
C ASN A 118 -28.68 22.93 -11.20
N PRO A 119 -28.87 24.23 -11.53
CA PRO A 119 -29.56 25.17 -10.64
C PRO A 119 -30.90 24.67 -10.07
N GLU A 120 -31.71 23.96 -10.87
CA GLU A 120 -32.98 23.39 -10.41
C GLU A 120 -32.78 22.35 -9.31
N GLN A 121 -31.74 21.52 -9.40
CA GLN A 121 -31.40 20.53 -8.37
C GLN A 121 -30.91 21.20 -7.08
N VAL A 122 -30.20 22.33 -7.19
CA VAL A 122 -29.87 23.16 -6.00
C VAL A 122 -31.17 23.65 -5.35
N GLN A 123 -32.14 24.14 -6.12
CA GLN A 123 -33.43 24.58 -5.57
C GLN A 123 -34.23 23.43 -4.96
N GLN A 124 -34.19 22.23 -5.56
CA GLN A 124 -34.79 21.04 -4.96
C GLN A 124 -34.14 20.75 -3.60
N PHE A 125 -32.81 20.67 -3.54
CA PHE A 125 -32.07 20.43 -2.30
C PHE A 125 -32.46 21.42 -1.21
N ARG A 126 -32.47 22.72 -1.53
CA ARG A 126 -32.86 23.81 -0.62
C ARG A 126 -34.28 23.68 -0.06
N LYS A 127 -35.22 23.14 -0.85
CA LYS A 127 -36.61 22.93 -0.43
C LYS A 127 -36.82 21.62 0.30
N GLN A 128 -36.00 20.61 -0.02
CA GLN A 128 -36.16 19.25 0.49
C GLN A 128 -35.66 19.12 1.92
N VAL A 129 -34.51 19.71 2.24
CA VAL A 129 -33.85 19.57 3.54
C VAL A 129 -33.79 20.85 4.35
N GLU A 130 -34.02 20.72 5.65
CA GLU A 130 -33.60 21.69 6.68
C GLU A 130 -32.17 21.35 7.12
N ILE A 131 -31.25 22.31 7.06
CA ILE A 131 -29.88 22.15 7.61
C ILE A 131 -29.88 22.54 9.07
N LEU A 132 -29.25 21.69 9.89
CA LEU A 132 -28.91 21.99 11.27
C LEU A 132 -27.39 22.05 11.41
N ASP A 133 -26.87 23.25 11.61
CA ASP A 133 -25.44 23.47 11.78
C ASP A 133 -25.02 23.30 13.24
N TRP A 134 -24.39 22.17 13.53
CA TRP A 134 -23.74 21.83 14.79
C TRP A 134 -22.23 21.63 14.56
N THR A 135 -21.65 22.38 13.63
CA THR A 135 -20.21 22.36 13.37
C THR A 135 -19.43 22.59 14.67
N GLY A 136 -18.46 21.71 14.92
CA GLY A 136 -17.64 21.69 16.13
C GLY A 136 -18.15 20.73 17.21
N GLU A 137 -19.42 20.31 17.18
CA GLU A 137 -19.97 19.35 18.14
C GLU A 137 -19.52 17.92 17.81
N GLU A 138 -19.03 17.20 18.82
CA GLU A 138 -18.52 15.83 18.72
C GLU A 138 -19.03 14.92 19.84
N ASP A 139 -19.82 15.44 20.79
CA ASP A 139 -20.44 14.66 21.85
C ASP A 139 -21.59 13.80 21.29
N LEU A 140 -21.42 12.47 21.40
CA LEU A 140 -22.37 11.51 20.86
C LEU A 140 -23.73 11.55 21.56
N GLN A 141 -23.80 11.86 22.85
CA GLN A 141 -25.07 11.95 23.57
C GLN A 141 -25.87 13.15 23.06
N VAL A 142 -25.22 14.30 22.94
CA VAL A 142 -25.84 15.52 22.39
C VAL A 142 -26.32 15.27 20.97
N LEU A 143 -25.47 14.70 20.10
CA LEU A 143 -25.83 14.42 18.71
C LEU A 143 -26.95 13.38 18.60
N GLN A 144 -26.98 12.38 19.48
CA GLN A 144 -28.05 11.37 19.52
C GLN A 144 -29.41 11.99 19.87
N GLU A 145 -29.45 12.89 20.87
CA GLU A 145 -30.68 13.62 21.22
C GLU A 145 -31.18 14.49 20.07
N ARG A 146 -30.26 15.13 19.32
CA ARG A 146 -30.60 15.92 18.13
C ARG A 146 -31.18 15.05 17.02
N VAL A 147 -30.53 13.94 16.69
CA VAL A 147 -31.03 12.98 15.70
C VAL A 147 -32.43 12.49 16.08
N LYS A 148 -32.65 12.12 17.35
CA LYS A 148 -33.96 11.70 17.84
C LYS A 148 -35.01 12.79 17.65
N SER A 149 -34.70 14.02 18.07
CA SER A 149 -35.60 15.17 17.91
C SER A 149 -35.97 15.44 16.45
N LEU A 150 -35.03 15.24 15.51
CA LEU A 150 -35.28 15.37 14.07
C LEU A 150 -36.15 14.24 13.52
N SER A 151 -35.87 13.00 13.92
CA SER A 151 -36.69 11.84 13.57
C SER A 151 -38.14 11.99 14.06
N ASP A 152 -38.35 12.51 15.27
CA ASP A 152 -39.69 12.76 15.82
C ASP A 152 -40.44 13.86 15.05
N ARG A 153 -39.71 14.80 14.41
CA ARG A 153 -40.24 15.89 13.56
C ARG A 153 -40.46 15.48 12.10
N ASN A 154 -40.37 14.20 11.75
CA ASN A 154 -40.43 13.74 10.36
C ASN A 154 -41.70 14.24 9.63
N PRO A 155 -41.57 15.13 8.63
CA PRO A 155 -42.71 15.66 7.88
C PRO A 155 -43.17 14.72 6.75
N GLY A 156 -42.63 13.50 6.66
CA GLY A 156 -42.85 12.54 5.58
C GLY A 156 -41.97 12.82 4.36
N VAL A 157 -42.20 12.06 3.29
CA VAL A 157 -41.41 12.17 2.05
C VAL A 157 -41.59 13.52 1.36
N PHE A 158 -40.53 14.03 0.75
CA PHE A 158 -40.58 15.26 -0.05
C PHE A 158 -41.37 15.02 -1.35
N ALA A 159 -42.48 15.75 -1.53
CA ALA A 159 -43.28 15.66 -2.74
C ALA A 159 -42.76 16.63 -3.81
N THR A 160 -42.20 16.11 -4.90
CA THR A 160 -41.90 16.91 -6.09
C THR A 160 -43.16 17.11 -6.93
N GLY A 161 -43.59 18.36 -7.13
CA GLY A 161 -44.72 18.71 -8.01
C GLY A 161 -44.48 18.45 -9.51
N GLN A 162 -43.36 17.81 -9.87
CA GLN A 162 -43.00 17.41 -11.21
C GLN A 162 -42.78 15.89 -11.20
N LYS A 163 -43.35 15.18 -12.18
CA LYS A 163 -42.94 13.80 -12.49
C LYS A 163 -41.42 13.81 -12.64
N GLU A 164 -40.74 12.83 -12.05
CA GLU A 164 -39.31 12.59 -12.23
C GLU A 164 -38.98 12.54 -13.72
N ALA A 165 -38.69 13.69 -14.31
CA ALA A 165 -37.96 13.74 -15.56
C ALA A 165 -36.60 13.22 -15.16
N GLY A 166 -36.33 11.95 -15.49
CA GLY A 166 -35.01 11.36 -15.38
C GLY A 166 -34.06 12.13 -16.28
N THR A 167 -33.66 13.34 -15.88
CA THR A 167 -32.53 14.04 -16.44
C THR A 167 -31.37 13.10 -16.22
N ALA A 168 -30.92 12.48 -17.30
CA ALA A 168 -29.75 11.63 -17.31
C ALA A 168 -28.63 12.41 -16.65
N ARG A 169 -28.30 12.03 -15.41
CA ARG A 169 -27.24 12.68 -14.64
C ARG A 169 -25.97 12.38 -15.40
N LYS A 170 -25.27 13.43 -15.84
CA LYS A 170 -24.01 13.26 -16.57
C LYS A 170 -23.03 12.64 -15.58
N GLN A 171 -22.74 11.36 -15.77
CA GLN A 171 -21.82 10.63 -14.92
C GLN A 171 -20.42 11.21 -15.11
N GLU A 172 -19.59 11.20 -14.07
CA GLU A 172 -18.20 11.64 -14.19
C GLU A 172 -17.49 10.76 -15.24
N GLU A 173 -17.06 11.37 -16.34
CA GLU A 173 -16.32 10.70 -17.40
C GLU A 173 -14.82 10.83 -17.11
N PHE A 174 -14.18 9.72 -16.78
CA PHE A 174 -12.74 9.65 -16.57
C PHE A 174 -12.06 9.00 -17.77
N VAL A 175 -10.98 9.60 -18.25
CA VAL A 175 -10.11 8.96 -19.25
C VAL A 175 -9.24 7.94 -18.53
N SER A 176 -9.44 6.65 -18.82
CA SER A 176 -8.65 5.57 -18.23
C SER A 176 -7.24 5.55 -18.81
N ILE A 177 -6.25 5.48 -17.93
CA ILE A 177 -4.85 5.24 -18.28
C ILE A 177 -4.41 3.91 -17.65
N ARG A 178 -3.53 3.17 -18.34
CA ARG A 178 -2.99 1.92 -17.81
C ARG A 178 -1.78 2.20 -16.91
N PRO A 179 -1.63 1.50 -15.77
CA PRO A 179 -0.36 1.48 -15.05
C PRO A 179 0.78 1.01 -15.97
N GLY A 180 1.96 1.61 -15.83
CA GLY A 180 3.12 1.28 -16.66
C GLY A 180 4.17 2.41 -16.65
N GLY A 181 5.20 2.24 -17.48
CA GLY A 181 6.39 3.09 -17.51
C GLY A 181 7.65 2.29 -17.17
N GLN A 182 8.80 2.74 -17.66
CA GLN A 182 10.08 2.17 -17.27
C GLN A 182 10.67 3.01 -16.15
N ARG A 183 11.18 2.36 -15.11
CA ARG A 183 12.03 3.02 -14.13
C ARG A 183 13.32 3.40 -14.85
N GLU A 184 13.50 4.70 -15.12
CA GLU A 184 14.78 5.22 -15.57
C GLU A 184 15.83 4.86 -14.51
N PRO A 185 16.93 4.20 -14.86
CA PRO A 185 17.89 3.78 -13.85
C PRO A 185 18.48 5.01 -13.12
N LEU A 186 18.85 4.86 -11.85
CA LEU A 186 19.32 5.98 -11.02
C LEU A 186 20.61 6.63 -11.52
N LEU A 187 21.39 5.93 -12.35
CA LEU A 187 22.56 6.49 -13.02
C LEU A 187 22.23 7.57 -14.05
N TYR A 188 20.96 7.73 -14.43
CA TYR A 188 20.58 8.61 -15.54
C TYR A 188 20.23 10.05 -15.14
N ASP A 189 20.06 10.38 -13.86
CA ASP A 189 19.88 11.80 -13.51
C ASP A 189 21.22 12.53 -13.69
N PRO A 190 21.30 13.54 -14.57
CA PRO A 190 22.52 14.32 -14.81
C PRO A 190 23.15 14.91 -13.56
N LYS A 191 22.39 15.08 -12.47
CA LYS A 191 22.91 15.63 -11.22
C LYS A 191 23.50 14.58 -10.29
N GLY A 192 23.25 13.30 -10.54
CA GLY A 192 23.83 12.19 -9.80
C GLY A 192 22.78 11.38 -9.03
N TYR A 193 23.19 10.77 -7.92
CA TYR A 193 22.37 9.82 -7.16
C TYR A 193 22.39 10.10 -5.66
N PHE A 194 21.42 9.51 -4.96
CA PHE A 194 21.23 9.71 -3.54
C PHE A 194 21.32 8.41 -2.76
N VAL A 195 21.93 8.49 -1.58
CA VAL A 195 21.99 7.43 -0.59
C VAL A 195 21.23 7.89 0.64
N ILE A 196 20.26 7.08 1.07
CA ILE A 196 19.43 7.37 2.25
C ILE A 196 19.78 6.39 3.35
N THR A 197 19.98 6.91 4.56
CA THR A 197 20.26 6.14 5.77
C THR A 197 19.44 6.67 6.94
N ILE A 198 19.07 5.77 7.86
CA ILE A 198 18.37 6.16 9.10
C ILE A 198 19.37 6.21 10.25
N GLU A 199 19.49 7.36 10.87
CA GLU A 199 20.25 7.59 12.10
C GLU A 199 19.30 7.49 13.30
N ALA A 200 19.19 6.27 13.84
CA ALA A 200 18.18 5.95 14.86
C ALA A 200 18.40 6.67 16.20
N GLU A 201 19.66 6.93 16.57
CA GLU A 201 19.99 7.57 17.86
C GLU A 201 19.63 9.06 17.85
N GLN A 202 19.74 9.71 16.69
CA GLN A 202 19.45 11.13 16.47
C GLN A 202 17.98 11.36 16.09
N GLU A 203 17.23 10.28 15.87
CA GLU A 203 15.89 10.26 15.29
C GLU A 203 15.81 11.02 13.95
N GLU A 204 16.78 10.79 13.06
CA GLU A 204 16.91 11.51 11.80
C GLU A 204 17.08 10.57 10.60
N ILE A 205 16.67 11.06 9.43
CA ILE A 205 17.01 10.53 8.12
C ILE A 205 18.19 11.35 7.62
N LEU A 206 19.25 10.65 7.23
CA LEU A 206 20.40 11.22 6.56
C LEU A 206 20.33 10.90 5.07
N LEU A 207 20.37 11.93 4.24
CA LEU A 207 20.41 11.81 2.79
C LEU A 207 21.71 12.42 2.27
N ARG A 208 22.44 11.66 1.46
CA ARG A 208 23.69 12.07 0.82
C ARG A 208 23.56 12.04 -0.69
N HIS A 209 23.99 13.11 -1.32
CA HIS A 209 24.00 13.29 -2.76
C HIS A 209 25.42 13.11 -3.30
N TYR A 210 25.56 12.33 -4.36
CA TYR A 210 26.80 12.09 -5.07
C TYR A 210 26.63 12.47 -6.54
N LEU A 211 27.61 13.18 -7.11
CA LEU A 211 27.66 13.50 -8.53
C LEU A 211 27.81 12.23 -9.39
N PRO A 212 27.59 12.31 -10.73
CA PRO A 212 27.75 11.16 -11.62
C PRO A 212 29.15 10.52 -11.59
N ASP A 213 30.18 11.26 -11.18
CA ASP A 213 31.55 10.78 -11.00
C ASP A 213 31.82 10.20 -9.59
N HIS A 214 30.76 9.96 -8.81
CA HIS A 214 30.78 9.46 -7.44
C HIS A 214 31.36 10.43 -6.40
N THR A 215 31.59 11.70 -6.76
CA THR A 215 32.08 12.70 -5.82
C THR A 215 30.96 13.12 -4.85
N PRO A 216 31.18 13.10 -3.52
CA PRO A 216 30.20 13.61 -2.55
C PRO A 216 29.91 15.09 -2.83
N ALA A 217 28.63 15.46 -2.85
CA ALA A 217 28.20 16.80 -3.22
C ALA A 217 27.44 17.51 -2.09
N HIS A 218 26.34 16.92 -1.64
CA HIS A 218 25.44 17.55 -0.66
C HIS A 218 25.01 16.53 0.39
N GLU A 219 24.69 17.02 1.58
CA GLU A 219 24.14 16.24 2.68
C GLU A 219 22.91 16.96 3.24
N MET A 220 21.88 16.20 3.61
CA MET A 220 20.67 16.72 4.23
C MET A 220 20.24 15.80 5.37
N ARG A 221 19.92 16.41 6.51
CA ARG A 221 19.33 15.74 7.67
C ARG A 221 17.88 16.21 7.84
N GLY A 222 16.99 15.29 8.19
CA GLY A 222 15.59 15.65 8.43
C GLY A 222 14.76 14.48 8.94
N ARG A 223 13.54 14.77 9.37
CA ARG A 223 12.60 13.77 9.89
C ARG A 223 11.39 13.54 8.96
N GLY A 224 11.19 14.43 8.00
CA GLY A 224 10.01 14.43 7.12
C GLY A 224 10.39 14.24 5.66
N ALA A 225 9.78 13.26 5.01
CA ALA A 225 10.00 12.95 3.61
C ALA A 225 9.66 14.14 2.69
N THR A 226 8.51 14.79 2.93
CA THR A 226 8.06 15.93 2.15
C THR A 226 9.02 17.11 2.26
N SER A 227 9.47 17.47 3.47
CA SER A 227 10.39 18.60 3.65
C SER A 227 11.74 18.33 3.01
N MET A 228 12.25 17.11 3.13
CA MET A 228 13.51 16.72 2.49
C MET A 228 13.41 16.74 0.96
N LEU A 229 12.37 16.14 0.38
CA LEU A 229 12.14 16.17 -1.07
C LEU A 229 12.02 17.60 -1.61
N LEU A 230 11.25 18.46 -0.93
CA LEU A 230 11.13 19.87 -1.31
C LEU A 230 12.47 20.61 -1.21
N GLY A 231 13.33 20.27 -0.25
CA GLY A 231 14.68 20.79 -0.16
C GLY A 231 15.53 20.44 -1.39
N LEU A 232 15.47 19.17 -1.84
CA LEU A 232 16.18 18.73 -3.05
C LEU A 232 15.68 19.45 -4.30
N LEU A 233 14.36 19.60 -4.44
CA LEU A 233 13.75 20.29 -5.59
C LEU A 233 14.07 21.79 -5.58
N ARG A 234 14.03 22.44 -4.41
CA ARG A 234 14.39 23.85 -4.24
C ARG A 234 15.82 24.13 -4.70
N ASP A 235 16.76 23.26 -4.32
CA ASP A 235 18.17 23.38 -4.70
C ASP A 235 18.44 22.80 -6.10
N GLY A 236 17.38 22.36 -6.78
CA GLY A 236 17.40 21.85 -8.14
C GLY A 236 18.19 20.57 -8.30
N LEU A 237 18.43 19.78 -7.24
CA LEU A 237 19.33 18.62 -7.26
C LEU A 237 18.75 17.40 -7.99
N VAL A 238 17.48 17.47 -8.41
CA VAL A 238 16.78 16.43 -9.18
C VAL A 238 16.25 17.07 -10.45
N THR A 239 16.55 16.46 -11.60
CA THR A 239 16.13 17.01 -12.90
C THR A 239 15.05 16.18 -13.59
N GLN A 240 14.92 14.91 -13.22
CA GLN A 240 13.95 14.00 -13.80
C GLN A 240 12.74 13.81 -12.88
N LEU A 241 11.52 13.87 -13.43
CA LEU A 241 10.29 13.65 -12.67
C LEU A 241 10.18 12.22 -12.13
N SER A 242 10.71 11.25 -12.89
CA SER A 242 10.83 9.84 -12.48
C SER A 242 11.69 9.69 -11.22
N HIS A 243 12.84 10.36 -11.19
CA HIS A 243 13.76 10.37 -10.05
C HIS A 243 13.16 11.09 -8.83
N ALA A 244 12.45 12.20 -9.04
CA ALA A 244 11.71 12.87 -7.97
C ALA A 244 10.63 11.97 -7.36
N GLY A 245 9.91 11.21 -8.19
CA GLY A 245 8.94 10.19 -7.75
C GLY A 245 9.60 9.08 -6.92
N TYR A 246 10.74 8.56 -7.38
CA TYR A 246 11.53 7.58 -6.64
C TYR A 246 12.00 8.08 -5.27
N LEU A 247 12.57 9.30 -5.22
CA LEU A 247 13.05 9.89 -3.97
C LEU A 247 11.91 10.12 -2.99
N GLY A 248 10.73 10.53 -3.48
CA GLY A 248 9.53 10.62 -2.66
C GLY A 248 9.15 9.29 -2.02
N GLU A 249 9.20 8.18 -2.79
CA GLU A 249 8.93 6.83 -2.28
C GLU A 249 9.95 6.41 -1.21
N GLU A 250 11.25 6.55 -1.51
CA GLU A 250 12.32 6.14 -0.60
C GLU A 250 12.36 6.96 0.69
N LEU A 251 12.19 8.28 0.60
CA LEU A 251 12.10 9.15 1.77
C LEU A 251 10.88 8.83 2.63
N ALA A 252 9.72 8.53 2.01
CA ALA A 252 8.51 8.13 2.74
C ALA A 252 8.71 6.78 3.47
N LYS A 253 9.40 5.82 2.82
CA LYS A 253 9.80 4.55 3.47
C LYS A 253 10.75 4.81 4.63
N ALA A 254 11.77 5.66 4.46
CA ALA A 254 12.71 6.00 5.52
C ALA A 254 12.01 6.68 6.71
N GLN A 255 11.11 7.64 6.46
CA GLN A 255 10.30 8.28 7.50
C GLN A 255 9.43 7.27 8.26
N THR A 256 8.75 6.38 7.53
CA THR A 256 7.92 5.34 8.14
C THR A 256 8.76 4.40 8.99
N ALA A 257 9.92 3.98 8.49
CA ALA A 257 10.82 3.11 9.23
C ALA A 257 11.40 3.77 10.48
N LEU A 258 11.71 5.06 10.41
CA LEU A 258 12.13 5.82 11.59
C LEU A 258 10.99 5.91 12.63
N GLN A 259 9.77 6.22 12.20
CA GLN A 259 8.61 6.38 13.09
C GLN A 259 8.21 5.08 13.80
N PHE A 260 8.29 3.94 13.10
CA PHE A 260 7.86 2.64 13.63
C PHE A 260 9.02 1.72 14.05
N GLY A 261 10.25 2.23 14.04
CA GLY A 261 11.44 1.44 14.41
C GLY A 261 11.71 0.25 13.47
N LEU A 262 11.34 0.36 12.19
CA LEU A 262 11.54 -0.68 11.19
C LEU A 262 12.96 -0.63 10.60
N ARG A 263 13.34 -1.70 9.92
CA ARG A 263 14.52 -1.76 9.07
C ARG A 263 14.20 -1.13 7.73
N TYR A 264 15.03 -0.17 7.34
CA TYR A 264 15.04 0.44 6.03
C TYR A 264 16.26 -0.06 5.26
N ASP A 265 16.02 -0.63 4.09
CA ASP A 265 17.04 -0.82 3.07
C ASP A 265 16.47 -0.23 1.76
N GLN A 266 17.21 0.67 1.13
CA GLN A 266 16.79 1.33 -0.11
C GLN A 266 16.46 0.28 -1.20
N ASP A 267 15.44 0.55 -2.02
CA ASP A 267 14.91 -0.39 -3.04
C ASP A 267 14.31 -1.71 -2.49
N ARG A 268 14.24 -1.88 -1.16
CA ARG A 268 13.59 -3.04 -0.53
C ARG A 268 12.30 -2.63 0.19
N PRO A 269 11.38 -3.60 0.40
CA PRO A 269 10.27 -3.42 1.32
C PRO A 269 10.75 -3.22 2.75
N LEU A 270 9.98 -2.45 3.53
CA LEU A 270 10.21 -2.29 4.96
C LEU A 270 10.06 -3.63 5.68
N ARG A 271 10.95 -3.88 6.66
CA ARG A 271 10.96 -5.12 7.45
C ARG A 271 11.09 -4.81 8.94
N PRO A 272 10.63 -5.69 9.85
CA PRO A 272 10.97 -5.56 11.26
C PRO A 272 12.49 -5.55 11.46
N ARG A 273 12.99 -4.78 12.44
CA ARG A 273 14.40 -4.90 12.84
C ARG A 273 14.64 -6.28 13.43
N GLU A 274 15.69 -6.94 12.97
CA GLU A 274 16.17 -8.16 13.60
C GLU A 274 16.81 -7.77 14.93
N THR A 275 16.27 -8.26 16.04
CA THR A 275 16.94 -8.16 17.34
C THR A 275 18.22 -9.00 17.25
N PRO A 276 19.39 -8.46 17.63
CA PRO A 276 20.57 -9.30 17.81
C PRO A 276 20.20 -10.44 18.76
N ALA A 277 20.50 -11.69 18.39
CA ALA A 277 20.37 -12.79 19.33
C ALA A 277 21.17 -12.42 20.60
N GLN A 278 20.49 -12.37 21.74
CA GLN A 278 21.17 -12.18 23.02
C GLN A 278 22.26 -13.27 23.14
N PRO A 279 23.49 -12.94 23.57
CA PRO A 279 24.45 -13.96 23.92
C PRO A 279 23.84 -14.79 25.04
N VAL A 280 23.54 -16.05 24.74
CA VAL A 280 22.85 -16.97 25.63
C VAL A 280 23.76 -17.22 26.82
N SER A 281 23.38 -16.71 27.99
CA SER A 281 23.98 -17.08 29.27
C SER A 281 23.79 -18.58 29.50
N GLU A 282 24.89 -19.29 29.77
CA GLU A 282 24.87 -20.68 30.23
C GLU A 282 23.96 -20.81 31.45
N GLY A 283 22.91 -21.64 31.36
CA GLY A 283 22.09 -21.96 32.52
C GLY A 283 20.73 -22.56 32.22
N THR A 284 20.66 -23.89 32.36
CA THR A 284 19.45 -24.71 32.57
C THR A 284 18.62 -25.07 31.33
N LYS A 285 18.96 -26.25 30.78
CA LYS A 285 18.17 -27.00 29.81
C LYS A 285 16.89 -27.54 30.46
N THR A 286 15.74 -27.22 29.90
CA THR A 286 14.55 -28.09 29.90
C THR A 286 14.29 -28.52 28.47
N THR A 287 14.65 -29.77 28.21
CA THR A 287 14.54 -30.47 26.92
C THR A 287 13.13 -30.99 26.69
N MET A 288 12.52 -30.62 25.56
CA MET A 288 11.80 -31.60 24.74
C MET A 288 12.61 -31.80 23.44
N PRO A 289 12.90 -33.04 23.03
CA PRO A 289 13.80 -33.29 21.91
C PRO A 289 13.04 -33.18 20.58
N GLY A 290 13.30 -32.11 19.82
CA GLY A 290 13.22 -32.20 18.38
C GLY A 290 14.36 -33.10 17.88
N PRO A 291 14.16 -33.88 16.79
CA PRO A 291 15.19 -34.78 16.30
C PRO A 291 16.47 -33.98 16.01
N PRO A 292 17.66 -34.53 16.33
CA PRO A 292 18.91 -33.82 16.13
C PRO A 292 19.04 -33.41 14.66
N LYS A 293 19.02 -32.11 14.38
CA LYS A 293 19.48 -31.60 13.09
C LYS A 293 20.98 -31.85 13.05
N ILE A 294 21.38 -32.94 12.39
CA ILE A 294 22.78 -33.17 12.06
C ILE A 294 23.18 -31.98 11.17
N PRO A 295 24.15 -31.14 11.58
CA PRO A 295 24.59 -30.03 10.75
C PRO A 295 25.23 -30.60 9.48
N ALA A 296 24.83 -30.08 8.32
CA ALA A 296 25.40 -30.49 7.06
C ALA A 296 26.88 -30.08 6.99
N VAL A 297 27.70 -30.96 6.44
CA VAL A 297 29.13 -30.70 6.23
C VAL A 297 29.26 -29.79 5.00
N PRO A 298 29.79 -28.56 5.15
CA PRO A 298 30.01 -27.68 4.00
C PRO A 298 31.11 -28.27 3.11
N VAL A 299 30.77 -28.56 1.86
CA VAL A 299 31.72 -29.07 0.87
C VAL A 299 32.29 -27.89 0.11
N LEU A 300 33.53 -27.53 0.42
CA LEU A 300 34.19 -26.34 -0.13
C LEU A 300 35.21 -26.70 -1.21
N THR A 301 35.54 -27.98 -1.38
CA THR A 301 36.49 -28.47 -2.39
C THR A 301 36.09 -29.82 -2.97
N VAL A 302 36.56 -30.13 -4.19
CA VAL A 302 36.33 -31.43 -4.86
C VAL A 302 36.99 -32.59 -4.10
N LYS A 303 38.14 -32.35 -3.45
CA LYS A 303 38.82 -33.36 -2.62
C LYS A 303 37.99 -33.78 -1.41
N GLN A 304 37.35 -32.81 -0.74
CA GLN A 304 36.44 -33.08 0.37
C GLN A 304 35.24 -33.91 -0.10
N LEU A 305 34.70 -33.67 -1.29
CA LEU A 305 33.58 -34.47 -1.81
C LEU A 305 33.94 -35.95 -2.00
N GLY A 306 35.16 -36.24 -2.49
CA GLY A 306 35.63 -37.62 -2.73
C GLY A 306 36.00 -38.40 -1.46
N GLU A 307 36.23 -37.72 -0.34
CA GLU A 307 36.63 -38.31 0.94
C GLU A 307 35.45 -38.52 1.91
N ILE A 308 34.24 -38.09 1.53
CA ILE A 308 33.04 -38.17 2.37
C ILE A 308 32.49 -39.59 2.41
N ALA A 309 32.25 -40.09 3.63
CA ALA A 309 31.60 -41.37 3.86
C ALA A 309 30.12 -41.34 3.41
N GLN A 310 29.64 -42.47 2.88
CA GLN A 310 28.25 -42.65 2.46
C GLN A 310 27.27 -42.33 3.60
N GLY A 311 26.17 -41.64 3.26
CA GLY A 311 25.13 -41.25 4.21
C GLY A 311 25.44 -39.96 4.99
N THR A 312 26.59 -39.33 4.77
CA THR A 312 26.92 -38.03 5.35
C THR A 312 26.05 -36.93 4.74
N LEU A 313 25.51 -36.05 5.59
CA LEU A 313 24.77 -34.88 5.14
C LEU A 313 25.75 -33.80 4.64
N VAL A 314 25.63 -33.41 3.38
CA VAL A 314 26.51 -32.47 2.69
C VAL A 314 25.76 -31.22 2.29
N ASP A 315 26.47 -30.09 2.21
CA ASP A 315 25.98 -28.80 1.72
C ASP A 315 26.91 -28.30 0.62
N LEU A 316 26.40 -28.21 -0.62
CA LEU A 316 27.19 -27.92 -1.81
C LEU A 316 26.48 -27.03 -2.82
N PHE A 317 27.25 -26.44 -3.73
CA PHE A 317 26.75 -25.69 -4.87
C PHE A 317 26.84 -26.52 -6.16
N PHE A 318 25.82 -26.42 -6.99
CA PHE A 318 25.61 -27.30 -8.14
C PHE A 318 24.99 -26.54 -9.31
N SER A 319 25.53 -26.75 -10.52
CA SER A 319 24.94 -26.23 -11.77
C SER A 319 24.36 -27.40 -12.57
N VAL A 320 23.07 -27.33 -12.89
CA VAL A 320 22.39 -28.33 -13.73
C VAL A 320 22.88 -28.22 -15.17
N THR A 321 23.37 -29.31 -15.75
CA THR A 321 23.81 -29.39 -17.15
C THR A 321 22.89 -30.25 -18.00
N ASP A 322 22.19 -31.22 -17.40
CA ASP A 322 21.28 -32.14 -18.08
C ASP A 322 20.28 -32.76 -17.10
N LEU A 323 19.24 -33.38 -17.63
CA LEU A 323 18.16 -34.02 -16.86
C LEU A 323 18.11 -35.51 -17.23
N PRO A 324 18.97 -36.35 -16.62
CA PRO A 324 19.15 -37.74 -17.06
C PRO A 324 17.90 -38.61 -16.82
N ARG A 325 17.13 -38.33 -15.76
CA ARG A 325 15.90 -39.06 -15.40
C ARG A 325 14.89 -38.08 -14.76
N GLU A 326 13.63 -38.48 -14.72
CA GLU A 326 12.63 -37.75 -13.93
C GLU A 326 13.12 -37.67 -12.49
N GLN A 327 13.06 -36.48 -11.88
CA GLN A 327 13.51 -36.24 -10.49
C GLN A 327 15.02 -36.40 -10.23
N VAL A 328 15.85 -36.51 -11.28
CA VAL A 328 17.31 -36.51 -11.16
C VAL A 328 17.91 -35.40 -12.01
N LEU A 329 18.75 -34.57 -11.39
CA LEU A 329 19.48 -33.47 -12.03
C LEU A 329 20.94 -33.89 -12.24
N GLY A 330 21.40 -33.89 -13.48
CA GLY A 330 22.81 -34.10 -13.83
C GLY A 330 23.52 -32.76 -13.96
N GLY A 331 24.70 -32.62 -13.37
CA GLY A 331 25.37 -31.32 -13.34
C GLY A 331 26.79 -31.34 -12.79
N VAL A 332 27.35 -30.14 -12.67
CA VAL A 332 28.72 -29.94 -12.19
C VAL A 332 28.74 -29.33 -10.80
N PHE A 333 29.69 -29.78 -9.98
CA PHE A 333 30.00 -29.17 -8.70
C PHE A 333 30.56 -27.77 -8.89
N LEU A 334 30.17 -26.84 -8.02
CA LEU A 334 30.64 -25.46 -8.01
C LEU A 334 31.40 -25.17 -6.71
N LEU A 335 32.50 -24.45 -6.82
CA LEU A 335 33.22 -23.96 -5.65
C LEU A 335 32.61 -22.63 -5.18
N PRO A 336 32.43 -22.41 -3.88
CA PRO A 336 32.02 -21.10 -3.36
C PRO A 336 33.06 -20.03 -3.67
N ASP A 337 32.59 -18.79 -3.89
CA ASP A 337 33.46 -17.63 -4.14
C ASP A 337 34.37 -17.34 -2.92
N GLU A 338 35.63 -17.02 -3.17
CA GLU A 338 36.61 -16.64 -2.14
C GLU A 338 36.20 -15.36 -1.38
N THR A 339 35.32 -14.54 -1.98
CA THR A 339 34.80 -13.31 -1.35
C THR A 339 33.67 -13.55 -0.33
N GLY A 340 33.13 -14.78 -0.23
CA GLY A 340 32.03 -15.14 0.68
C GLY A 340 30.65 -14.57 0.29
N THR A 341 30.54 -13.89 -0.86
CA THR A 341 29.30 -13.25 -1.33
C THR A 341 28.34 -14.23 -2.03
N ASN A 342 28.83 -15.40 -2.47
CA ASN A 342 28.07 -16.43 -3.21
C ASN A 342 27.39 -15.91 -4.49
N GLN A 343 27.93 -14.85 -5.11
CA GLN A 343 27.36 -14.24 -6.32
C GLN A 343 28.00 -14.79 -7.61
N ALA A 344 29.20 -15.37 -7.51
CA ALA A 344 29.97 -15.83 -8.65
C ALA A 344 30.65 -17.18 -8.34
N PHE A 345 30.36 -18.21 -9.13
CA PHE A 345 30.87 -19.57 -8.86
C PHE A 345 31.82 -20.03 -9.98
N PRO A 346 33.10 -20.33 -9.72
CA PRO A 346 33.95 -20.99 -10.69
C PRO A 346 33.51 -22.45 -10.93
N ARG A 347 33.40 -22.85 -12.20
CA ARG A 347 33.03 -24.23 -12.58
C ARG A 347 34.16 -25.21 -12.25
N THR A 348 33.79 -26.38 -11.75
CA THR A 348 34.71 -27.53 -11.66
C THR A 348 34.40 -28.57 -12.73
N SER A 349 35.37 -29.47 -12.99
CA SER A 349 35.22 -30.59 -13.91
C SER A 349 34.49 -31.81 -13.31
N GLN A 350 34.10 -31.74 -12.03
CA GLN A 350 33.51 -32.86 -11.31
C GLN A 350 31.99 -32.92 -11.56
N ARG A 351 31.55 -34.00 -12.21
CA ARG A 351 30.13 -34.27 -12.47
C ARG A 351 29.50 -35.03 -11.31
N LEU A 352 28.28 -34.64 -10.94
CA LEU A 352 27.46 -35.29 -9.93
C LEU A 352 25.98 -35.33 -10.34
N GLU A 353 25.22 -36.20 -9.70
CA GLU A 353 23.76 -36.30 -9.85
C GLU A 353 23.09 -35.88 -8.54
N VAL A 354 21.98 -35.15 -8.63
CA VAL A 354 21.16 -34.77 -7.49
C VAL A 354 19.76 -35.32 -7.69
N GLU A 355 19.34 -36.24 -6.83
CA GLU A 355 17.99 -36.77 -6.80
C GLU A 355 17.12 -35.92 -5.87
N TRP A 356 15.92 -35.55 -6.31
CA TRP A 356 14.97 -34.75 -5.54
C TRP A 356 13.56 -35.32 -5.72
N GLY A 357 12.73 -35.29 -4.67
CA GLY A 357 11.40 -35.89 -4.70
C GLY A 357 10.37 -35.13 -3.87
N PRO A 358 9.19 -35.74 -3.62
CA PRO A 358 8.10 -35.09 -2.88
C PRO A 358 8.44 -34.68 -1.44
N THR A 359 9.48 -35.30 -0.87
CA THR A 359 10.00 -35.01 0.48
C THR A 359 11.09 -33.94 0.47
N SER A 360 11.60 -33.55 -0.69
CA SER A 360 12.63 -32.53 -0.85
C SER A 360 12.01 -31.14 -0.73
N LYS A 361 12.63 -30.26 0.06
CA LYS A 361 12.16 -28.89 0.23
C LYS A 361 12.79 -27.96 -0.81
N LEU A 362 11.97 -27.42 -1.71
CA LEU A 362 12.38 -26.40 -2.67
C LEU A 362 12.26 -25.00 -2.06
N ILE A 363 13.31 -24.19 -2.20
CA ILE A 363 13.43 -22.86 -1.59
C ILE A 363 13.86 -21.87 -2.68
N MET A 364 13.24 -20.68 -2.72
CA MET A 364 13.50 -19.63 -3.72
C MET A 364 13.27 -20.06 -5.19
N GLY A 365 12.42 -21.08 -5.41
CA GLY A 365 11.99 -21.54 -6.72
C GLY A 365 11.01 -22.72 -6.60
N GLY A 366 10.42 -23.14 -7.72
CA GLY A 366 9.58 -24.33 -7.84
C GLY A 366 10.24 -25.45 -8.65
N ALA A 367 9.52 -26.57 -8.83
CA ALA A 367 9.99 -27.68 -9.68
C ALA A 367 10.29 -27.22 -11.12
N ASP A 368 9.51 -26.26 -11.62
CA ASP A 368 9.69 -25.67 -12.96
C ASP A 368 10.99 -24.87 -13.10
N ASP A 369 11.64 -24.48 -12.00
CA ASP A 369 12.92 -23.78 -12.02
C ASP A 369 14.13 -24.76 -11.99
N LEU A 370 13.90 -26.08 -11.85
CA LEU A 370 14.94 -27.13 -11.86
C LEU A 370 15.26 -27.59 -13.29
N VAL A 371 15.71 -26.64 -14.11
CA VAL A 371 16.00 -26.83 -15.54
C VAL A 371 17.49 -26.81 -15.83
N VAL A 372 17.88 -27.23 -17.04
CA VAL A 372 19.27 -27.08 -17.52
C VAL A 372 19.69 -25.61 -17.44
N GLY A 373 20.85 -25.36 -16.84
CA GLY A 373 21.36 -24.02 -16.55
C GLY A 373 20.98 -23.47 -15.18
N ALA A 374 20.17 -24.18 -14.39
CA ALA A 374 19.83 -23.78 -13.03
C ALA A 374 21.05 -23.88 -12.10
N LEU A 375 21.14 -22.92 -11.17
CA LEU A 375 22.13 -22.90 -10.10
C LEU A 375 21.46 -23.20 -8.78
N LEU A 376 21.99 -24.19 -8.07
CA LEU A 376 21.39 -24.71 -6.86
C LEU A 376 22.42 -24.74 -5.72
N ARG A 377 21.95 -24.46 -4.50
CA ARG A 377 22.61 -24.95 -3.29
C ARG A 377 21.82 -26.16 -2.79
N VAL A 378 22.49 -27.28 -2.61
CA VAL A 378 21.89 -28.57 -2.29
C VAL A 378 22.38 -29.00 -0.93
N VAL A 379 21.44 -29.23 -0.01
CA VAL A 379 21.69 -29.90 1.27
C VAL A 379 21.06 -31.27 1.19
N GLY A 380 21.85 -32.33 1.34
CA GLY A 380 21.38 -33.69 1.10
C GLY A 380 22.36 -34.76 1.57
N LYS A 381 21.98 -36.03 1.49
CA LYS A 381 22.85 -37.14 1.86
C LYS A 381 23.66 -37.61 0.67
N TYR A 382 24.97 -37.66 0.82
CA TYR A 382 25.87 -38.18 -0.21
C TYR A 382 25.80 -39.72 -0.27
N ASP A 383 25.68 -40.25 -1.48
CA ASP A 383 25.57 -41.68 -1.78
C ASP A 383 26.67 -42.15 -2.75
N GLN A 384 26.69 -43.43 -3.10
CA GLN A 384 27.66 -43.97 -4.06
C GLN A 384 27.46 -43.37 -5.47
N ASN A 385 28.52 -43.34 -6.28
CA ASN A 385 28.54 -42.85 -7.66
C ASN A 385 28.29 -41.34 -7.85
N ASN A 386 28.77 -40.49 -6.94
CA ASN A 386 28.56 -39.03 -6.98
C ASN A 386 27.08 -38.62 -7.00
N LEU A 387 26.21 -39.41 -6.35
CA LEU A 387 24.79 -39.12 -6.21
C LEU A 387 24.51 -38.43 -4.86
N VAL A 388 23.67 -37.40 -4.87
CA VAL A 388 23.23 -36.71 -3.67
C VAL A 388 21.70 -36.74 -3.58
N HIS A 389 21.18 -37.32 -2.49
CA HIS A 389 19.76 -37.28 -2.16
C HIS A 389 19.43 -35.93 -1.54
N GLY A 390 18.91 -35.00 -2.34
CA GLY A 390 18.65 -33.62 -1.94
C GLY A 390 17.47 -33.51 -0.98
N GLU A 391 17.74 -33.18 0.28
CA GLU A 391 16.69 -32.89 1.28
C GLU A 391 16.20 -31.43 1.15
N GLN A 392 17.10 -30.51 0.81
CA GLN A 392 16.78 -29.10 0.53
C GLN A 392 17.51 -28.62 -0.72
N LEU A 393 16.76 -28.04 -1.66
CA LEU A 393 17.31 -27.45 -2.87
C LEU A 393 16.93 -25.98 -2.91
N VAL A 394 17.93 -25.11 -2.90
CA VAL A 394 17.78 -23.66 -2.95
C VAL A 394 18.11 -23.19 -4.36
N VAL A 395 17.15 -22.60 -5.08
CA VAL A 395 17.35 -22.10 -6.44
C VAL A 395 18.00 -20.71 -6.42
N LEU A 396 19.17 -20.60 -7.03
CA LEU A 396 20.04 -19.40 -7.03
C LEU A 396 20.17 -18.75 -8.41
N THR A 397 19.55 -19.31 -9.45
CA THR A 397 19.69 -18.89 -10.86
C THR A 397 19.40 -17.40 -11.10
N ARG A 398 18.56 -16.76 -10.29
CA ARG A 398 18.18 -15.34 -10.42
C ARG A 398 19.09 -14.37 -9.65
N VAL A 399 19.98 -14.90 -8.80
CA VAL A 399 20.77 -14.12 -7.83
C VAL A 399 22.27 -14.38 -7.91
N ALA A 400 22.69 -15.42 -8.64
CA ALA A 400 24.09 -15.76 -8.84
C ALA A 400 24.39 -16.07 -10.30
N LYS A 401 25.66 -15.89 -10.70
CA LYS A 401 26.16 -16.23 -12.03
C LYS A 401 27.29 -17.25 -11.94
N VAL A 402 27.40 -18.10 -12.95
CA VAL A 402 28.57 -18.96 -13.11
C VAL A 402 29.64 -18.19 -13.87
N LEU A 403 30.85 -18.18 -13.35
CA LEU A 403 32.00 -17.65 -14.09
C LEU A 403 32.48 -18.71 -15.07
N GLY A 404 32.41 -18.40 -16.37
CA GLY A 404 33.05 -19.18 -17.42
C GLY A 404 34.55 -18.86 -17.50
N GLN A 405 35.33 -19.76 -18.10
CA GLN A 405 36.66 -19.42 -18.60
C GLN A 405 36.58 -18.37 -19.71
#